data_AF-A0A6M9PPD5-F1
#
_entry.id   AF-A0A6M9PPD5-F1
#
_cell.length_a   1.000
_cell.length_b   1.000
_cell.length_c   1.000
_cell.angle_alpha   90.00
_cell.angle_beta   90.00
_cell.angle_gamma   90.00
#
_symmetry.space_group_name_H-M   'P 1'
#
loop_
_entity.id
_entity.type
_entity.pdbx_description
1 polymer ?
#
loop_
_entity_poly.entity_id
_entity_poly.type
_entity_poly.pdbx_seq_one_letter_code
_entity_poly.pdbx_strand_id
1 'polypeptide(L)'
;MGLTITAKDMFNQVKKMPSKERIKFFALIATNAFRENDFTDEQVFGNLKNDTFTAEESAQYLEISMPTFRRHVQSGKLIPKTVVGRSQFFATGDLQRFKQELD
;
A
#
# COMPACT_ATOMS: atom_id res chain seq x y z
N MET A 1 11.82 10.89 -38.59
CA MET A 1 10.71 9.92 -38.68
C MET A 1 10.75 9.06 -37.42
N GLY A 2 9.81 9.26 -36.48
CA GLY A 2 9.68 8.38 -35.32
C GLY A 2 8.96 7.10 -35.74
N LEU A 3 9.57 5.93 -35.52
CA LEU A 3 8.89 4.65 -35.68
C LEU A 3 7.82 4.56 -34.60
N THR A 4 6.54 4.66 -34.98
CA THR A 4 5.43 4.39 -34.08
C THR A 4 5.37 2.89 -33.85
N ILE A 5 5.92 2.43 -32.73
CA ILE A 5 5.81 1.02 -32.31
C ILE A 5 4.37 0.80 -31.86
N THR A 6 3.66 -0.14 -32.48
CA THR A 6 2.31 -0.51 -32.05
C THR A 6 2.37 -1.48 -30.87
N ALA A 7 1.30 -1.57 -30.08
CA ALA A 7 1.18 -2.56 -29.02
C ALA A 7 1.35 -4.01 -29.54
N LYS A 8 0.91 -4.28 -30.77
CA LYS A 8 1.08 -5.57 -31.44
C LYS A 8 2.55 -5.87 -31.73
N ASP A 9 3.31 -4.87 -32.16
CA ASP A 9 4.74 -5.01 -32.43
C ASP A 9 5.52 -5.25 -31.13
N MET A 10 5.14 -4.53 -30.06
CA MET A 10 5.72 -4.70 -28.73
C MET A 10 5.46 -6.11 -28.18
N PHE A 11 4.23 -6.63 -28.30
CA PHE A 11 3.89 -7.99 -27.90
C PHE A 11 4.72 -9.05 -28.65
N ASN A 12 4.87 -8.87 -29.97
CA ASN A 12 5.66 -9.78 -30.80
C ASN A 12 7.14 -9.78 -30.43
N GLN A 13 7.69 -8.66 -29.98
CA GLN A 13 9.07 -8.57 -29.49
C GLN A 13 9.23 -9.30 -28.16
N VAL A 14 8.34 -9.04 -27.19
CA VAL A 14 8.35 -9.70 -25.87
C VAL A 14 8.18 -11.23 -25.99
N LYS A 15 7.39 -11.69 -26.95
CA LYS A 15 7.18 -13.12 -27.20
C LYS A 15 8.47 -13.84 -27.63
N LYS A 16 9.40 -13.14 -28.29
CA LYS A 16 10.69 -13.69 -28.73
C LYS A 16 11.74 -13.76 -27.62
N MET A 17 11.50 -13.08 -26.48
CA MET A 17 12.43 -13.09 -25.34
C MET A 17 12.40 -14.44 -24.60
N PRO A 18 13.55 -14.93 -24.12
CA PRO A 18 13.64 -16.03 -23.16
C PRO A 18 12.81 -15.77 -21.89
N SER A 19 12.25 -16.84 -21.30
CA SER A 19 11.34 -16.73 -20.15
C SER A 19 11.94 -15.93 -18.98
N LYS A 20 13.21 -16.20 -18.62
CA LYS A 20 13.90 -15.50 -17.52
C LYS A 20 14.08 -14.00 -17.78
N GLU A 21 14.33 -13.63 -19.04
CA GLU A 21 14.54 -12.24 -19.44
C GLU A 21 13.22 -11.48 -19.45
N ARG A 22 12.15 -12.11 -19.97
CA ARG A 22 10.79 -11.55 -19.95
C ARG A 22 10.33 -11.21 -18.54
N ILE A 23 10.54 -12.12 -17.59
CA ILE A 23 10.12 -11.91 -16.18
C ILE A 23 10.86 -10.72 -15.57
N LYS A 24 12.19 -10.63 -15.75
CA LYS A 24 12.99 -9.51 -15.25
C LYS A 24 12.59 -8.18 -15.89
N PHE A 25 12.32 -8.18 -17.20
CA PHE A 25 11.91 -6.99 -17.94
C PHE A 25 10.58 -6.43 -17.42
N PHE A 26 9.55 -7.27 -17.26
CA PHE A 26 8.27 -6.81 -16.72
C PHE A 26 8.35 -6.38 -15.25
N ALA A 27 9.20 -7.01 -14.43
CA ALA A 27 9.44 -6.56 -13.07
C ALA A 27 10.05 -5.15 -13.03
N LEU A 28 10.99 -4.84 -13.93
CA LEU A 28 11.57 -3.51 -14.06
C LEU A 28 10.56 -2.46 -14.56
N ILE A 29 9.69 -2.81 -15.52
CA ILE A 29 8.62 -1.92 -15.98
C ILE A 29 7.62 -1.64 -14.85
N ALA A 30 7.15 -2.68 -14.14
CA ALA A 30 6.22 -2.52 -13.02
C ALA A 30 6.80 -1.67 -11.88
N THR A 31 8.12 -1.77 -11.67
CA THR A 31 8.85 -1.04 -10.63
C THR A 31 9.12 0.41 -11.04
N ASN A 32 9.45 0.69 -12.30
CA ASN A 32 9.99 1.99 -12.68
C ASN A 32 9.09 2.78 -13.62
N ALA A 33 8.42 2.12 -14.57
CA ALA A 33 7.65 2.80 -15.62
C ALA A 33 6.18 3.04 -15.24
N PHE A 34 5.64 2.25 -14.29
CA PHE A 34 4.27 2.42 -13.79
C PHE A 34 4.20 3.03 -12.38
N ARG A 35 5.34 3.47 -11.81
CA ARG A 35 5.40 4.18 -10.53
C ARG A 35 5.20 5.69 -10.64
N GLU A 36 5.43 6.27 -11.80
CA GLU A 36 5.25 7.70 -12.03
C GLU A 36 3.95 7.93 -12.78
N ASN A 37 2.86 8.15 -12.03
CA ASN A 37 1.76 9.06 -12.34
C ASN A 37 0.75 9.02 -11.17
N ASP A 38 0.99 9.91 -10.21
CA ASP A 38 0.03 10.64 -9.36
C ASP A 38 -1.21 9.89 -8.90
N PHE A 39 -1.07 9.11 -7.82
CA PHE A 39 -2.16 9.09 -6.87
C PHE A 39 -2.07 10.37 -6.04
N THR A 40 -3.08 11.22 -6.15
CA THR A 40 -3.35 12.20 -5.09
C THR A 40 -3.52 11.45 -3.76
N ASP A 41 -3.13 12.04 -2.63
CA ASP A 41 -3.38 11.44 -1.31
C ASP A 41 -4.87 11.04 -1.15
N GLU A 42 -5.79 11.72 -1.84
CA GLU A 42 -7.21 11.37 -1.86
C GLU A 42 -7.57 10.17 -2.75
N GLN A 43 -6.73 9.74 -3.69
CA GLN A 43 -6.96 8.54 -4.49
C GLN A 43 -6.30 7.28 -3.90
N VAL A 44 -5.18 7.43 -3.18
CA VAL A 44 -4.60 6.32 -2.37
C VAL A 44 -5.25 6.22 -0.99
N PHE A 45 -5.52 7.36 -0.33
CA PHE A 45 -6.06 7.39 1.02
C PHE A 45 -7.51 7.89 1.13
N GLY A 46 -8.19 8.29 0.06
CA GLY A 46 -9.59 8.73 0.14
C GLY A 46 -10.55 7.60 0.51
N ASN A 47 -10.27 6.37 0.05
CA ASN A 47 -10.96 5.18 0.54
C ASN A 47 -10.49 4.82 1.95
N LEU A 48 -9.21 5.05 2.27
CA LEU A 48 -8.67 4.81 3.60
C LEU A 48 -9.33 5.69 4.63
N LYS A 49 -9.65 6.98 4.40
CA LYS A 49 -10.27 7.90 5.39
C LYS A 49 -11.48 7.31 6.13
N ASN A 50 -12.21 6.37 5.53
CA ASN A 50 -13.34 5.67 6.15
C ASN A 50 -13.08 4.19 6.47
N ASP A 51 -11.96 3.64 6.00
CA ASP A 51 -11.59 2.25 6.15
C ASP A 51 -11.13 1.91 7.56
N THR A 52 -11.10 0.62 7.87
CA THR A 52 -10.60 0.13 9.15
C THR A 52 -9.53 -0.92 8.97
N PHE A 53 -8.43 -0.75 9.69
CA PHE A 53 -7.32 -1.68 9.71
C PHE A 53 -7.43 -2.67 10.86
N THR A 54 -7.01 -3.91 10.61
CA THR A 54 -6.73 -4.87 11.67
C THR A 54 -5.60 -4.37 12.57
N ALA A 55 -5.44 -4.99 13.75
CA ALA A 55 -4.34 -4.65 14.64
C ALA A 55 -2.95 -4.79 13.98
N GLU A 56 -2.76 -5.79 13.11
CA GLU A 56 -1.49 -6.04 12.42
C GLU A 56 -1.22 -4.97 11.35
N GLU A 57 -2.20 -4.66 10.52
CA GLU A 57 -2.11 -3.56 9.53
C GLU A 57 -1.89 -2.21 10.21
N SER A 58 -2.51 -1.99 11.37
CA SER A 58 -2.33 -0.76 12.15
C SER A 58 -0.91 -0.61 12.67
N ALA A 59 -0.30 -1.69 13.20
CA ALA A 59 1.08 -1.67 13.64
C ALA A 59 2.06 -1.43 12.48
N GLN A 60 1.78 -2.02 11.31
CA GLN A 60 2.55 -1.78 10.09
C GLN A 60 2.42 -0.32 9.62
N TYR A 61 1.21 0.24 9.59
CA TYR A 61 0.96 1.63 9.19
C TYR A 61 1.70 2.64 10.06
N LEU A 62 1.71 2.39 11.37
CA LEU A 62 2.42 3.19 12.36
C LEU A 62 3.92 2.90 12.41
N GLU A 63 4.41 1.90 11.67
CA GLU A 63 5.81 1.49 11.63
C GLU A 63 6.37 1.12 13.02
N ILE A 64 5.51 0.55 13.88
CA ILE A 64 5.85 0.13 15.24
C ILE A 64 5.68 -1.39 15.43
N SER A 65 6.37 -1.94 16.42
CA SER A 65 6.19 -3.34 16.80
C SER A 65 4.80 -3.60 17.39
N MET A 66 4.26 -4.81 17.19
CA MET A 66 2.99 -5.24 17.78
C MET A 66 2.92 -5.10 19.32
N PRO A 67 3.98 -5.37 20.10
CA PRO A 67 3.99 -5.07 21.54
C PRO A 67 3.80 -3.58 21.85
N THR A 68 4.46 -2.69 21.11
CA THR A 68 4.29 -1.24 21.25
C THR A 68 2.88 -0.83 20.88
N PHE A 69 2.33 -1.32 19.77
CA PHE A 69 0.95 -1.10 19.38
C PHE A 69 -0.04 -1.52 20.48
N ARG A 70 0.08 -2.75 21.00
CA ARG A 70 -0.77 -3.25 22.08
C ARG A 70 -0.70 -2.40 23.35
N ARG A 71 0.47 -1.88 23.69
CA ARG A 71 0.62 -0.95 24.81
C ARG A 71 -0.17 0.34 24.59
N HIS A 72 -0.13 0.90 23.38
CA HIS A 72 -0.92 2.09 23.04
C HIS A 72 -2.42 1.83 23.14
N VAL A 73 -2.87 0.65 22.67
CA VAL A 73 -4.27 0.22 22.82
C VAL A 73 -4.67 0.06 24.29
N GLN A 74 -3.85 -0.62 25.10
CA GLN A 74 -4.11 -0.81 26.54
C GLN A 74 -4.12 0.50 27.33
N SER A 75 -3.30 1.47 26.92
CA SER A 75 -3.26 2.81 27.54
C SER A 75 -4.41 3.73 27.11
N GLY A 76 -5.26 3.29 26.18
CA GLY A 76 -6.36 4.09 25.62
C GLY A 76 -5.93 5.16 24.60
N LYS A 77 -4.64 5.20 24.23
CA LYS A 77 -4.12 6.12 23.20
C LYS A 77 -4.59 5.76 21.79
N LEU A 78 -4.84 4.47 21.54
CA LEU A 78 -5.47 3.98 20.32
C LEU A 78 -6.70 3.18 20.70
N ILE A 79 -7.84 3.52 20.12
CA ILE A 79 -9.12 2.90 20.45
C ILE A 79 -9.66 2.19 19.19
N PRO A 80 -10.04 0.90 19.28
CA PRO A 80 -10.64 0.22 18.14
C PRO A 80 -12.01 0.82 17.83
N LYS A 81 -12.25 1.14 16.55
CA LYS A 81 -13.54 1.61 16.03
C LYS A 81 -14.58 0.49 16.00
N THR A 82 -14.17 -0.75 15.78
CA THR A 82 -15.07 -1.91 15.78
C THR A 82 -14.35 -3.13 16.35
N VAL A 83 -15.09 -3.96 17.09
CA VAL A 83 -14.58 -5.22 17.62
C VAL A 83 -15.54 -6.33 17.19
N VAL A 84 -15.00 -7.32 16.48
CA VAL A 84 -15.74 -8.51 16.04
C VAL A 84 -15.09 -9.73 16.69
N GLY A 85 -15.71 -10.26 17.75
CA GLY A 85 -15.13 -11.31 18.57
C GLY A 85 -13.82 -10.86 19.22
N ARG A 86 -12.69 -11.44 18.80
CA ARG A 86 -11.34 -11.07 19.27
C ARG A 86 -10.61 -10.13 18.32
N SER A 87 -11.16 -9.87 17.13
CA SER A 87 -10.57 -9.01 16.12
C SER A 87 -10.92 -7.55 16.41
N GLN A 88 -9.89 -6.71 16.46
CA GLN A 88 -10.01 -5.27 16.66
C GLN A 88 -9.69 -4.55 15.36
N PHE A 89 -10.54 -3.59 15.01
CA PHE A 89 -10.44 -2.78 13.81
C PHE A 89 -10.31 -1.32 14.17
N PHE A 90 -9.34 -0.63 13.58
CA PHE A 90 -8.94 0.73 13.91
C PHE A 90 -9.21 1.66 12.74
N ALA A 91 -9.80 2.82 13.00
CA ALA A 91 -10.01 3.80 11.95
C ALA A 91 -8.66 4.34 11.49
N THR A 92 -8.41 4.30 10.19
CA THR A 92 -7.22 4.91 9.58
C THR A 92 -7.05 6.39 9.93
N GLY A 93 -8.14 7.15 10.06
CA GLY A 93 -8.10 8.56 10.46
C GLY A 93 -7.56 8.76 11.88
N ASP A 94 -7.86 7.83 12.79
CA ASP A 94 -7.32 7.86 14.15
C ASP A 94 -5.84 7.43 14.15
N LEU A 95 -5.47 6.44 13.33
CA LEU A 95 -4.07 6.04 13.14
C LEU A 95 -3.23 7.17 12.53
N GLN A 96 -3.77 7.92 11.56
CA GLN A 96 -3.08 9.05 10.93
C GLN A 96 -2.81 10.17 11.94
N ARG A 97 -3.82 10.54 12.73
CA ARG A 97 -3.65 11.53 13.82
C ARG A 97 -2.62 11.08 14.83
N PHE A 98 -2.68 9.81 15.24
CA PHE A 98 -1.71 9.25 16.16
C PHE A 98 -0.29 9.23 15.59
N LYS A 99 -0.11 8.95 14.29
CA LYS A 99 1.19 9.02 13.61
C LYS A 99 1.76 10.44 13.64
N GLN A 100 0.92 11.46 13.44
CA GLN A 100 1.32 12.87 13.52
C GLN A 100 1.73 13.32 14.94
N GLU A 101 1.26 12.64 15.99
CA GLU A 101 1.66 12.90 17.38
C GLU A 101 2.94 12.16 17.78
N LEU A 102 3.37 11.16 17.00
CA LEU A 102 4.59 10.39 17.24
C LEU A 102 5.86 11.07 16.71
N ASP A 103 5.72 11.89 15.67
CA ASP A 103 6.79 12.66 15.01
C ASP A 103 6.99 14.03 15.67
#